data_AF-A0A259H9F3-F1
#
_entry.id   AF-A0A259H9F3-F1
#
_cell.length_a   1.000
_cell.length_b   1.000
_cell.length_c   1.000
_cell.angle_alpha   90.00
_cell.angle_beta   90.00
_cell.angle_gamma   90.00
#
_symmetry.space_group_name_H-M   'P 1'
#
loop_
_entity.id
_entity.type
_entity.pdbx_description
1 polymer ?
#
loop_
_entity_poly.entity_id
_entity_poly.type
_entity_poly.pdbx_seq_one_letter_code
_entity_poly.pdbx_strand_id
1 'polypeptide(L)'
;CYLTGRKLEDVKVVVNGAGAAAIACTALIKAMGVRHDNVIMCDRSGVIYRGRESGMDQWKSAHAVDTSARSLEDALDGADIFLGLSAAGALRPDWVTKMAPQPIIFAMANPDPEITPPDAKAVRPDCIVATGRSDYPNQVNNVLGFPFIFRGALDVRATTINEEMKIAAAEAIAKLARESVPEEVAAAYGINHTFGLDYIIPAPFDPRLMEVVSSAVAQAAMDSGVAQKPIEDMDAYRTSLKARLNPTTSVLTNVFAKAKTDPKRVVFAEAENEVVLRAAIQFKDFGYGTPVLVGRTQGVLDKLTELGVSDPSSYEIHNSAVSPLVPEMVEYLYKQLQRRGYLERDVKRMVNQDRNVFASLLVALGHGDALITGMTRTFAQSMKEVRRVLHPKPGHLPFGIHLMVAKNYTVFLADTTVNERPS
;
A
#
# COMPACT_ATOMS: atom_id res chain seq x y z
N CYS A 1 18.67 2.33 -10.36
CA CYS A 1 18.73 1.68 -11.69
C CYS A 1 17.43 1.84 -12.48
N TYR A 2 16.28 1.32 -12.01
CA TYR A 2 14.99 1.43 -12.72
C TYR A 2 14.64 2.87 -13.15
N LEU A 3 14.68 3.83 -12.21
CA LEU A 3 14.36 5.24 -12.48
C LEU A 3 15.32 5.93 -13.47
N THR A 4 16.55 5.42 -13.60
CA THR A 4 17.59 6.02 -14.44
C THR A 4 17.87 5.21 -15.71
N GLY A 5 17.06 4.19 -16.01
CA GLY A 5 17.23 3.32 -17.18
C GLY A 5 18.53 2.50 -17.21
N ARG A 6 19.21 2.31 -16.07
CA ARG A 6 20.50 1.60 -16.00
C ARG A 6 20.32 0.11 -15.78
N LYS A 7 21.19 -0.71 -16.39
CA LYS A 7 21.33 -2.14 -16.11
C LYS A 7 22.40 -2.38 -15.05
N LEU A 8 22.18 -3.34 -14.14
CA LEU A 8 23.13 -3.63 -13.06
C LEU A 8 24.51 -4.06 -13.57
N GLU A 9 24.58 -4.78 -14.67
CA GLU A 9 25.85 -5.22 -15.26
C GLU A 9 26.73 -4.04 -15.71
N ASP A 10 26.14 -2.89 -16.06
CA ASP A 10 26.86 -1.76 -16.65
C ASP A 10 27.17 -0.62 -15.68
N VAL A 11 26.61 -0.64 -14.46
CA VAL A 11 26.84 0.46 -13.51
C VAL A 11 28.25 0.42 -12.92
N LYS A 12 28.87 1.59 -12.76
CA LYS A 12 30.09 1.78 -11.96
C LYS A 12 29.73 2.15 -10.52
N VAL A 13 30.22 1.35 -9.57
CA VAL A 13 29.90 1.48 -8.14
C VAL A 13 31.15 1.82 -7.35
N VAL A 14 31.10 2.93 -6.61
CA VAL A 14 32.11 3.28 -5.62
C VAL A 14 31.57 2.95 -4.24
N VAL A 15 32.24 2.07 -3.52
CA VAL A 15 31.89 1.68 -2.16
C VAL A 15 32.87 2.36 -1.21
N ASN A 16 32.37 3.24 -0.34
CA ASN A 16 33.19 3.91 0.66
C ASN A 16 32.98 3.25 2.02
N GLY A 17 33.97 2.47 2.43
CA GLY A 17 33.91 1.55 3.57
C GLY A 17 34.34 0.15 3.15
N ALA A 18 35.09 -0.53 4.03
CA ALA A 18 35.56 -1.90 3.84
C ALA A 18 35.26 -2.78 5.07
N GLY A 19 34.22 -2.42 5.83
CA GLY A 19 33.71 -3.20 6.96
C GLY A 19 32.66 -4.23 6.53
N ALA A 20 32.11 -4.95 7.50
CA ALA A 20 31.16 -6.04 7.27
C ALA A 20 29.94 -5.61 6.43
N ALA A 21 29.35 -4.44 6.71
CA ALA A 21 28.20 -3.95 5.95
C ALA A 21 28.56 -3.66 4.49
N ALA A 22 29.69 -2.99 4.24
CA ALA A 22 30.15 -2.65 2.90
C ALA A 22 30.44 -3.91 2.07
N ILE A 23 31.13 -4.88 2.67
CA ILE A 23 31.45 -6.16 2.04
C ILE A 23 30.16 -6.94 1.74
N ALA A 24 29.22 -7.02 2.69
CA ALA A 24 27.96 -7.74 2.50
C ALA A 24 27.08 -7.10 1.43
N CYS A 25 26.92 -5.77 1.43
CA CYS A 25 26.20 -5.06 0.37
C CYS A 25 26.86 -5.24 -0.99
N THR A 26 28.21 -5.19 -1.04
CA THR A 26 28.97 -5.43 -2.27
C THR A 26 28.76 -6.84 -2.80
N ALA A 27 28.78 -7.84 -1.93
CA ALA A 27 28.52 -9.23 -2.31
C ALA A 27 27.11 -9.39 -2.89
N LEU A 28 26.10 -8.81 -2.24
CA LEU A 28 24.71 -8.88 -2.70
C LEU A 28 24.52 -8.24 -4.07
N ILE A 29 25.03 -7.01 -4.30
CA ILE A 29 24.87 -6.36 -5.61
C ILE A 29 25.62 -7.10 -6.72
N LYS A 30 26.76 -7.74 -6.41
CA LYS A 30 27.48 -8.60 -7.36
C LYS A 30 26.67 -9.85 -7.69
N ALA A 31 26.06 -10.49 -6.68
CA ALA A 31 25.17 -11.64 -6.89
C ALA A 31 23.92 -11.27 -7.70
N MET A 32 23.43 -10.04 -7.60
CA MET A 32 22.33 -9.50 -8.41
C MET A 32 22.75 -9.09 -9.83
N GLY A 33 24.04 -9.10 -10.17
CA GLY A 33 24.53 -8.88 -11.54
C GLY A 33 25.47 -7.69 -11.74
N VAL A 34 25.87 -6.95 -10.70
CA VAL A 34 26.93 -5.93 -10.84
C VAL A 34 28.27 -6.61 -11.13
N ARG A 35 28.94 -6.23 -12.23
CA ARG A 35 30.24 -6.81 -12.61
C ARG A 35 31.31 -6.50 -11.56
N HIS A 36 32.16 -7.48 -11.26
CA HIS A 36 33.22 -7.33 -10.25
C HIS A 36 34.12 -6.12 -10.54
N ASP A 37 34.57 -5.97 -11.78
CA ASP A 37 35.50 -4.93 -12.21
C ASP A 37 34.87 -3.53 -12.27
N ASN A 38 33.54 -3.43 -12.16
CA ASN A 38 32.85 -2.15 -12.05
C ASN A 38 32.74 -1.64 -10.61
N VAL A 39 33.24 -2.38 -9.62
CA VAL A 39 33.15 -2.00 -8.19
C VAL A 39 34.53 -1.58 -7.68
N ILE A 40 34.65 -0.32 -7.26
CA ILE A 40 35.85 0.20 -6.58
C ILE A 40 35.52 0.39 -5.11
N MET A 41 36.20 -0.36 -4.23
CA MET A 41 36.05 -0.22 -2.78
C MET A 41 37.16 0.66 -2.19
N CYS A 42 36.80 1.57 -1.30
CA CYS A 42 37.72 2.45 -0.58
C CYS A 42 37.65 2.17 0.92
N ASP A 43 38.80 2.23 1.59
CA ASP A 43 38.89 2.24 3.04
C ASP A 43 39.55 3.53 3.54
N ARG A 44 39.93 3.56 4.83
CA ARG A 44 40.56 4.73 5.46
C ARG A 44 41.86 5.19 4.79
N SER A 45 42.53 4.35 3.99
CA SER A 45 43.76 4.72 3.28
C SER A 45 43.55 4.89 1.77
N GLY A 46 42.30 4.92 1.30
CA GLY A 46 41.96 5.11 -0.11
C GLY A 46 41.53 3.81 -0.80
N VAL A 47 41.73 3.75 -2.12
CA VAL A 47 41.27 2.64 -2.97
C VAL A 47 41.91 1.32 -2.57
N ILE A 48 41.15 0.23 -2.60
CA ILE A 48 41.64 -1.14 -2.49
C ILE A 48 41.98 -1.63 -3.91
N TYR A 49 43.26 -1.59 -4.25
CA TYR A 49 43.78 -1.92 -5.58
C TYR A 49 44.76 -3.09 -5.55
N ARG A 50 44.96 -3.75 -6.69
CA ARG A 50 45.95 -4.84 -6.83
C ARG A 50 47.37 -4.32 -6.64
N GLY A 51 48.13 -4.95 -5.74
CA GLY A 51 49.49 -4.53 -5.38
C GLY A 51 49.57 -3.53 -4.22
N ARG A 52 48.44 -3.19 -3.58
CA ARG A 52 48.46 -2.43 -2.32
C ARG A 52 49.05 -3.29 -1.20
N GLU A 53 50.12 -2.82 -0.57
CA GLU A 53 50.81 -3.58 0.49
C GLU A 53 50.25 -3.34 1.90
N SER A 54 49.85 -2.10 2.21
CA SER A 54 49.45 -1.71 3.57
C SER A 54 47.94 -1.73 3.80
N GLY A 55 47.54 -2.14 5.01
CA GLY A 55 46.13 -2.14 5.44
C GLY A 55 45.25 -3.19 4.76
N MET A 56 45.85 -4.18 4.11
CA MET A 56 45.16 -5.29 3.44
C MET A 56 44.96 -6.48 4.38
N ASP A 57 43.82 -7.14 4.24
CA ASP A 57 43.48 -8.39 4.90
C ASP A 57 42.81 -9.34 3.89
N GLN A 58 42.52 -10.58 4.31
CA GLN A 58 41.93 -11.60 3.43
C GLN A 58 40.58 -11.15 2.84
N TRP A 59 39.79 -10.39 3.59
CA TRP A 59 38.46 -9.94 3.16
C TRP A 59 38.59 -8.82 2.13
N LYS A 60 39.47 -7.86 2.35
CA LYS A 60 39.76 -6.76 1.41
C LYS A 60 40.40 -7.24 0.12
N SER A 61 41.28 -8.25 0.20
CA SER A 61 41.99 -8.77 -0.97
C SER A 61 41.05 -9.26 -2.08
N ALA A 62 39.88 -9.79 -1.71
CA ALA A 62 38.84 -10.22 -2.64
C ALA A 62 38.14 -9.06 -3.38
N HIS A 63 38.39 -7.81 -2.99
CA HIS A 63 37.83 -6.61 -3.62
C HIS A 63 38.91 -5.74 -4.29
N ALA A 64 40.15 -6.23 -4.39
CA ALA A 64 41.24 -5.52 -5.04
C ALA A 64 41.11 -5.52 -6.57
N VAL A 65 40.91 -4.34 -7.14
CA VAL A 65 40.75 -4.14 -8.60
C VAL A 65 42.01 -3.57 -9.24
N ASP A 66 42.16 -3.79 -10.54
CA ASP A 66 43.23 -3.17 -11.33
C ASP A 66 42.78 -1.76 -11.75
N THR A 67 43.34 -0.74 -11.13
CA THR A 67 42.97 0.66 -11.35
C THR A 67 44.12 1.61 -11.00
N SER A 68 44.16 2.77 -11.65
CA SER A 68 45.07 3.87 -11.33
C SER A 68 44.55 4.79 -10.21
N ALA A 69 43.26 4.70 -9.85
CA ALA A 69 42.67 5.50 -8.78
C ALA A 69 43.34 5.20 -7.43
N ARG A 70 43.58 6.23 -6.60
CA ARG A 70 44.22 6.06 -5.28
C ARG A 70 43.39 6.67 -4.16
N SER A 71 42.65 7.74 -4.43
CA SER A 71 41.75 8.39 -3.48
C SER A 71 40.29 8.05 -3.75
N LEU A 72 39.42 8.33 -2.76
CA LEU A 72 37.97 8.26 -2.95
C LEU A 72 37.51 9.22 -4.05
N GLU A 73 38.11 10.41 -4.12
CA GLU A 73 37.83 11.41 -5.14
C GLU A 73 38.14 10.90 -6.55
N ASP A 74 39.28 10.22 -6.74
CA ASP A 74 39.65 9.63 -8.04
C ASP A 74 38.65 8.55 -8.46
N ALA A 75 38.19 7.73 -7.51
CA ALA A 75 37.27 6.64 -7.78
C ALA A 75 35.87 7.11 -8.22
N LEU A 76 35.47 8.33 -7.81
CA LEU A 76 34.15 8.90 -8.09
C LEU A 76 33.98 9.40 -9.53
N ASP A 77 35.07 9.53 -10.31
CA ASP A 77 35.01 10.03 -11.68
C ASP A 77 34.15 9.11 -12.58
N GLY A 78 33.03 9.65 -13.05
CA GLY A 78 32.05 8.93 -13.86
C GLY A 78 31.35 7.78 -13.13
N ALA A 79 31.40 7.72 -11.80
CA ALA A 79 30.68 6.70 -11.03
C ALA A 79 29.15 6.90 -11.12
N ASP A 80 28.40 5.82 -11.29
CA ASP A 80 26.93 5.86 -11.31
C ASP A 80 26.33 5.79 -9.92
N ILE A 81 26.97 5.01 -9.04
CA ILE A 81 26.50 4.72 -7.70
C ILE A 81 27.60 4.98 -6.69
N PHE A 82 27.28 5.75 -5.65
CA PHE A 82 28.07 5.84 -4.43
C PHE A 82 27.35 5.08 -3.32
N LEU A 83 28.03 4.11 -2.72
CA LEU A 83 27.58 3.35 -1.55
C LEU A 83 28.47 3.68 -0.36
N GLY A 84 28.04 4.65 0.44
CA GLY A 84 28.68 5.08 1.67
C GLY A 84 28.24 4.23 2.85
N LEU A 85 29.20 3.55 3.47
CA LEU A 85 29.06 2.76 4.70
C LEU A 85 30.29 3.02 5.59
N SER A 86 30.63 4.30 5.77
CA SER A 86 31.85 4.76 6.42
C SER A 86 31.60 5.79 7.53
N ALA A 87 31.83 7.07 7.27
CA ALA A 87 31.87 8.14 8.27
C ALA A 87 31.23 9.43 7.73
N ALA A 88 30.75 10.25 8.67
CA ALA A 88 30.12 11.53 8.39
C ALA A 88 31.00 12.46 7.53
N GLY A 89 30.40 13.11 6.54
CA GLY A 89 31.06 14.10 5.68
C GLY A 89 32.14 13.53 4.74
N ALA A 90 32.22 12.20 4.58
CA ALA A 90 33.22 11.57 3.73
C ALA A 90 33.02 11.83 2.22
N LEU A 91 31.81 12.20 1.78
CA LEU A 91 31.53 12.56 0.39
C LEU A 91 31.33 14.08 0.30
N ARG A 92 32.28 14.79 -0.30
CA ARG A 92 32.21 16.25 -0.42
C ARG A 92 31.33 16.67 -1.61
N PRO A 93 30.56 17.78 -1.51
CA PRO A 93 29.67 18.22 -2.60
C PRO A 93 30.38 18.45 -3.94
N ASP A 94 31.60 19.00 -3.94
CA ASP A 94 32.40 19.20 -5.15
C ASP A 94 32.71 17.88 -5.88
N TRP A 95 32.85 16.77 -5.15
CA TRP A 95 33.11 15.46 -5.75
C TRP A 95 31.87 14.84 -6.41
N VAL A 96 30.68 15.16 -5.93
CA VAL A 96 29.42 14.67 -6.53
C VAL A 96 29.25 15.20 -7.96
N THR A 97 29.86 16.35 -8.29
CA THR A 97 29.85 16.89 -9.65
C THR A 97 30.66 16.05 -10.64
N LYS A 98 31.61 15.25 -10.16
CA LYS A 98 32.45 14.33 -10.97
C LYS A 98 31.76 13.01 -11.28
N MET A 99 30.67 12.68 -10.57
CA MET A 99 29.88 11.48 -10.82
C MET A 99 29.07 11.59 -12.13
N ALA A 100 28.60 10.46 -12.64
CA ALA A 100 27.78 10.39 -13.85
C ALA A 100 26.48 11.23 -13.74
N PRO A 101 25.78 11.53 -14.87
CA PRO A 101 24.42 12.08 -14.87
C PRO A 101 23.47 11.28 -13.95
N GLN A 102 22.54 11.89 -13.23
CA GLN A 102 21.59 11.24 -12.31
C GLN A 102 22.24 10.20 -11.35
N PRO A 103 23.20 10.60 -10.51
CA PRO A 103 23.94 9.67 -9.66
C PRO A 103 23.02 9.12 -8.56
N ILE A 104 23.28 7.88 -8.16
CA ILE A 104 22.58 7.22 -7.05
C ILE A 104 23.51 7.24 -5.84
N ILE A 105 23.13 7.95 -4.79
CA ILE A 105 23.95 8.21 -3.61
C ILE A 105 23.28 7.59 -2.39
N PHE A 106 23.84 6.49 -1.90
CA PHE A 106 23.42 5.85 -0.66
C PHE A 106 24.41 6.22 0.43
N ALA A 107 24.10 7.25 1.24
CA ALA A 107 24.95 7.73 2.32
C ALA A 107 24.43 7.20 3.67
N MET A 108 24.92 6.02 4.07
CA MET A 108 24.34 5.19 5.14
C MET A 108 25.03 5.38 6.50
N ALA A 109 26.04 6.26 6.62
CA ALA A 109 26.61 6.57 7.93
C ALA A 109 25.56 7.15 8.89
N ASN A 110 25.66 6.77 10.16
CA ASN A 110 24.79 7.25 11.23
C ASN A 110 25.65 7.80 12.39
N PRO A 111 25.18 8.83 13.12
CA PRO A 111 23.93 9.57 12.91
C PRO A 111 23.98 10.57 11.75
N ASP A 112 25.18 10.96 11.31
CA ASP A 112 25.39 11.90 10.22
C ASP A 112 25.91 11.18 8.97
N PRO A 113 25.29 11.39 7.81
CA PRO A 113 25.63 10.68 6.58
C PRO A 113 26.95 11.16 5.97
N GLU A 114 27.47 10.41 5.01
CA GLU A 114 28.65 10.79 4.21
C GLU A 114 28.43 12.12 3.47
N ILE A 115 27.19 12.40 3.06
CA ILE A 115 26.72 13.69 2.54
C ILE A 115 25.22 13.83 2.88
N THR A 116 24.76 15.03 3.20
CA THR A 116 23.33 15.25 3.42
C THR A 116 22.56 15.35 2.08
N PRO A 117 21.29 14.95 2.01
CA PRO A 117 20.50 15.12 0.79
C PRO A 117 20.40 16.58 0.30
N PRO A 118 20.23 17.61 1.16
CA PRO A 118 20.31 19.00 0.74
C PRO A 118 21.64 19.36 0.06
N ASP A 119 22.78 18.96 0.64
CA ASP A 119 24.11 19.28 0.08
C ASP A 119 24.35 18.58 -1.26
N ALA A 120 23.94 17.30 -1.37
CA ALA A 120 24.04 16.55 -2.63
C ALA A 120 23.16 17.16 -3.72
N LYS A 121 21.91 17.53 -3.40
CA LYS A 121 20.97 18.13 -4.35
C LYS A 121 21.35 19.57 -4.75
N ALA A 122 22.05 20.30 -3.88
CA ALA A 122 22.53 21.65 -4.20
C ALA A 122 23.51 21.66 -5.38
N VAL A 123 24.34 20.62 -5.49
CA VAL A 123 25.33 20.47 -6.58
C VAL A 123 24.84 19.58 -7.72
N ARG A 124 23.92 18.63 -7.45
CA ARG A 124 23.33 17.71 -8.42
C ARG A 124 21.83 17.53 -8.16
N PRO A 125 20.97 18.44 -8.66
CA PRO A 125 19.52 18.37 -8.42
C PRO A 125 18.85 17.09 -8.92
N ASP A 126 19.49 16.41 -9.88
CA ASP A 126 19.03 15.18 -10.53
C ASP A 126 19.43 13.89 -9.80
N CYS A 127 20.14 13.98 -8.68
CA CYS A 127 20.60 12.81 -7.94
C CYS A 127 19.46 12.11 -7.15
N ILE A 128 19.57 10.80 -7.03
CA ILE A 128 18.76 10.00 -6.11
C ILE A 128 19.57 9.83 -4.84
N VAL A 129 19.09 10.34 -3.71
CA VAL A 129 19.80 10.24 -2.42
C VAL A 129 18.97 9.41 -1.45
N ALA A 130 19.63 8.50 -0.75
CA ALA A 130 19.07 7.72 0.33
C ALA A 130 20.01 7.78 1.55
N THR A 131 19.43 7.78 2.76
CA THR A 131 20.20 7.82 4.02
C THR A 131 19.66 6.82 5.03
N GLY A 132 20.37 6.60 6.14
CA GLY A 132 19.84 5.84 7.28
C GLY A 132 18.82 6.61 8.14
N ARG A 133 18.73 7.93 7.97
CA ARG A 133 17.92 8.80 8.84
C ARG A 133 16.48 8.90 8.37
N SER A 134 15.57 9.01 9.34
CA SER A 134 14.12 9.09 9.09
C SER A 134 13.62 10.49 8.75
N ASP A 135 14.42 11.53 8.97
CA ASP A 135 14.09 12.93 8.67
C ASP A 135 14.34 13.30 7.20
N TYR A 136 14.90 12.39 6.40
CA TYR A 136 15.12 12.55 4.96
C TYR A 136 14.27 11.56 4.14
N PRO A 137 13.97 11.90 2.87
CA PRO A 137 13.40 10.94 1.92
C PRO A 137 14.27 9.69 1.76
N ASN A 138 13.67 8.61 1.26
CA ASN A 138 14.36 7.35 0.96
C ASN A 138 15.15 6.77 2.14
N GLN A 139 14.54 6.69 3.33
CA GLN A 139 15.20 6.07 4.49
C GLN A 139 15.47 4.58 4.22
N VAL A 140 16.74 4.19 4.24
CA VAL A 140 17.17 2.79 4.19
C VAL A 140 17.32 2.29 5.61
N ASN A 141 16.37 1.49 6.06
CA ASN A 141 16.34 0.93 7.40
C ASN A 141 16.25 -0.61 7.36
N ASN A 142 17.06 -1.29 8.16
CA ASN A 142 17.11 -2.74 8.22
C ASN A 142 15.78 -3.39 8.70
N VAL A 143 14.91 -2.62 9.37
CA VAL A 143 13.57 -3.06 9.78
C VAL A 143 12.69 -3.49 8.60
N LEU A 144 12.99 -3.00 7.39
CA LEU A 144 12.33 -3.41 6.15
C LEU A 144 12.68 -4.86 5.74
N GLY A 145 13.78 -5.41 6.27
CA GLY A 145 14.31 -6.72 5.90
C GLY A 145 14.18 -7.75 7.02
N PHE A 146 14.89 -7.54 8.14
CA PHE A 146 15.14 -8.62 9.10
C PHE A 146 13.87 -9.29 9.65
N PRO A 147 12.77 -8.59 10.04
CA PRO A 147 11.60 -9.25 10.62
C PRO A 147 10.98 -10.26 9.65
N PHE A 148 10.98 -9.91 8.36
CA PHE A 148 10.27 -10.65 7.32
C PHE A 148 11.14 -11.73 6.69
N ILE A 149 12.46 -11.47 6.55
CA ILE A 149 13.43 -12.51 6.18
C ILE A 149 13.37 -13.65 7.20
N PHE A 150 13.41 -13.33 8.51
CA PHE A 150 13.28 -14.35 9.54
C PHE A 150 11.90 -15.01 9.52
N ARG A 151 10.81 -14.27 9.33
CA ARG A 151 9.47 -14.85 9.27
C ARG A 151 9.35 -15.91 8.17
N GLY A 152 9.75 -15.59 6.94
CA GLY A 152 9.71 -16.50 5.81
C GLY A 152 10.59 -17.73 6.04
N ALA A 153 11.84 -17.51 6.47
CA ALA A 153 12.79 -18.59 6.76
C ALA A 153 12.28 -19.54 7.86
N LEU A 154 11.71 -19.00 8.94
CA LEU A 154 11.20 -19.79 10.07
C LEU A 154 9.94 -20.58 9.70
N ASP A 155 9.06 -20.03 8.88
CA ASP A 155 7.81 -20.71 8.48
C ASP A 155 8.07 -21.97 7.66
N VAL A 156 9.12 -21.96 6.84
CA VAL A 156 9.57 -23.13 6.06
C VAL A 156 10.67 -23.95 6.74
N ARG A 157 11.07 -23.57 7.96
CA ARG A 157 12.20 -24.16 8.70
C ARG A 157 13.46 -24.26 7.83
N ALA A 158 13.86 -23.14 7.21
CA ALA A 158 15.07 -23.09 6.42
C ALA A 158 16.31 -23.44 7.28
N THR A 159 17.21 -24.26 6.75
CA THR A 159 18.46 -24.63 7.43
C THR A 159 19.48 -23.51 7.46
N THR A 160 19.34 -22.50 6.58
CA THR A 160 20.23 -21.35 6.46
C THR A 160 19.52 -20.17 5.79
N ILE A 161 20.14 -18.98 5.80
CA ILE A 161 19.77 -17.83 4.97
C ILE A 161 20.81 -17.70 3.85
N ASN A 162 20.47 -18.17 2.64
CA ASN A 162 21.36 -18.13 1.47
C ASN A 162 21.21 -16.84 0.64
N GLU A 163 21.94 -16.74 -0.47
CA GLU A 163 21.93 -15.55 -1.34
C GLU A 163 20.61 -15.41 -2.09
N GLU A 164 20.02 -16.51 -2.54
CA GLU A 164 18.72 -16.54 -3.23
C GLU A 164 17.63 -15.91 -2.35
N MET A 165 17.61 -16.21 -1.05
CA MET A 165 16.69 -15.60 -0.09
C MET A 165 16.93 -14.10 0.09
N LYS A 166 18.19 -13.65 0.12
CA LYS A 166 18.52 -12.21 0.25
C LYS A 166 18.11 -11.43 -1.01
N ILE A 167 18.37 -11.99 -2.18
CA ILE A 167 17.96 -11.42 -3.47
C ILE A 167 16.43 -11.32 -3.52
N ALA A 168 15.72 -12.41 -3.21
CA ALA A 168 14.26 -12.42 -3.19
C ALA A 168 13.67 -11.37 -2.25
N ALA A 169 14.27 -11.16 -1.07
CA ALA A 169 13.86 -10.10 -0.15
C ALA A 169 14.08 -8.70 -0.75
N ALA A 170 15.25 -8.44 -1.32
CA ALA A 170 15.58 -7.15 -1.93
C ALA A 170 14.66 -6.82 -3.13
N GLU A 171 14.39 -7.80 -3.98
CA GLU A 171 13.47 -7.67 -5.12
C GLU A 171 12.02 -7.46 -4.66
N ALA A 172 11.57 -8.17 -3.63
CA ALA A 172 10.24 -8.03 -3.07
C ALA A 172 10.01 -6.62 -2.49
N ILE A 173 10.98 -6.08 -1.75
CA ILE A 173 10.94 -4.69 -1.25
C ILE A 173 10.93 -3.70 -2.42
N ALA A 174 11.80 -3.89 -3.41
CA ALA A 174 11.90 -2.99 -4.56
C ALA A 174 10.65 -3.02 -5.44
N LYS A 175 9.98 -4.17 -5.57
CA LYS A 175 8.70 -4.29 -6.26
C LYS A 175 7.59 -3.60 -5.48
N LEU A 176 7.51 -3.81 -4.17
CA LEU A 176 6.51 -3.18 -3.31
C LEU A 176 6.58 -1.64 -3.36
N ALA A 177 7.78 -1.07 -3.42
CA ALA A 177 7.98 0.38 -3.56
C ALA A 177 7.36 0.97 -4.84
N ARG A 178 7.23 0.16 -5.89
CA ARG A 178 6.68 0.55 -7.20
C ARG A 178 5.17 0.37 -7.29
N GLU A 179 4.58 -0.36 -6.35
CA GLU A 179 3.13 -0.54 -6.26
C GLU A 179 2.49 0.70 -5.65
N SER A 180 1.27 1.03 -6.09
CA SER A 180 0.48 2.10 -5.48
C SER A 180 0.33 1.84 -3.99
N VAL A 181 0.57 2.87 -3.17
CA VAL A 181 0.42 2.79 -1.72
C VAL A 181 -1.06 2.89 -1.37
N PRO A 182 -1.66 1.91 -0.66
CA PRO A 182 -3.05 2.01 -0.21
C PRO A 182 -3.26 3.24 0.67
N GLU A 183 -4.45 3.86 0.57
CA GLU A 183 -4.80 5.09 1.26
C GLU A 183 -4.66 4.97 2.80
N GLU A 184 -4.98 3.80 3.36
CA GLU A 184 -4.81 3.48 4.79
C GLU A 184 -3.35 3.60 5.26
N VAL A 185 -2.40 3.25 4.38
CA VAL A 185 -0.96 3.38 4.64
C VAL A 185 -0.54 4.82 4.41
N ALA A 186 -0.98 5.46 3.32
CA ALA A 186 -0.66 6.86 3.02
C ALA A 186 -1.12 7.83 4.12
N ALA A 187 -2.30 7.61 4.71
CA ALA A 187 -2.85 8.41 5.81
C ALA A 187 -2.01 8.33 7.10
N ALA A 188 -1.35 7.19 7.36
CA ALA A 188 -0.49 7.01 8.53
C ALA A 188 0.88 7.71 8.39
N TYR A 189 1.35 7.94 7.16
CA TYR A 189 2.65 8.55 6.88
C TYR A 189 2.58 9.97 6.29
N GLY A 190 1.37 10.49 6.02
CA GLY A 190 1.11 11.91 5.76
C GLY A 190 1.55 12.45 4.41
N ILE A 191 2.00 11.62 3.47
CA ILE A 191 2.48 12.02 2.14
C ILE A 191 1.96 11.04 1.07
N ASN A 192 1.52 11.56 -0.08
CA ASN A 192 1.28 10.75 -1.27
C ASN A 192 2.61 10.17 -1.77
N HIS A 193 2.89 8.94 -1.37
CA HIS A 193 4.09 8.20 -1.72
C HIS A 193 3.98 7.61 -3.13
N THR A 194 4.31 8.42 -4.13
CA THR A 194 4.44 7.95 -5.52
C THR A 194 5.90 7.58 -5.80
N PHE A 195 6.13 6.40 -6.37
CA PHE A 195 7.47 5.95 -6.75
C PHE A 195 8.19 6.97 -7.64
N GLY A 196 9.39 7.39 -7.22
CA GLY A 196 10.12 8.49 -7.85
C GLY A 196 11.44 8.80 -7.13
N LEU A 197 12.09 9.92 -7.49
CA LEU A 197 13.42 10.29 -6.97
C LEU A 197 13.45 10.40 -5.43
N ASP A 198 12.32 10.81 -4.83
CA ASP A 198 12.16 10.99 -3.38
C ASP A 198 11.38 9.83 -2.70
N TYR A 199 11.04 8.78 -3.44
CA TYR A 199 10.42 7.56 -2.90
C TYR A 199 10.84 6.33 -3.71
N ILE A 200 11.92 5.67 -3.28
CA ILE A 200 12.49 4.47 -3.92
C ILE A 200 12.33 3.19 -3.08
N ILE A 201 11.90 3.34 -1.83
CA ILE A 201 11.85 2.28 -0.82
C ILE A 201 10.58 2.46 0.04
N PRO A 202 9.88 1.37 0.44
CA PRO A 202 8.67 1.48 1.23
C PRO A 202 8.94 2.05 2.62
N ALA A 203 7.89 2.56 3.28
CA ALA A 203 7.99 3.04 4.65
C ALA A 203 8.33 1.88 5.63
N PRO A 204 9.14 2.12 6.68
CA PRO A 204 9.56 1.12 7.67
C PRO A 204 8.48 0.21 8.26
N PHE A 205 7.24 0.70 8.43
CA PHE A 205 6.12 -0.08 8.94
C PHE A 205 4.97 -0.17 7.94
N ASP A 206 5.27 -0.26 6.65
CA ASP A 206 4.27 -0.64 5.64
C ASP A 206 3.76 -2.06 5.97
N PRO A 207 2.46 -2.26 6.28
CA PRO A 207 1.93 -3.56 6.66
C PRO A 207 2.07 -4.62 5.54
N ARG A 208 2.19 -4.20 4.28
CA ARG A 208 2.35 -5.13 3.15
C ARG A 208 3.68 -5.88 3.19
N LEU A 209 4.71 -5.32 3.84
CA LEU A 209 6.04 -5.94 3.93
C LEU A 209 6.00 -7.34 4.52
N MET A 210 5.12 -7.59 5.50
CA MET A 210 5.06 -8.89 6.15
C MET A 210 4.58 -9.99 5.22
N GLU A 211 3.57 -9.73 4.40
CA GLU A 211 3.16 -10.68 3.37
C GLU A 211 4.24 -10.79 2.30
N VAL A 212 4.63 -9.67 1.70
CA VAL A 212 5.37 -9.63 0.45
C VAL A 212 6.79 -10.18 0.62
N VAL A 213 7.51 -9.71 1.64
CA VAL A 213 8.91 -10.10 1.87
C VAL A 213 8.99 -11.52 2.45
N SER A 214 8.15 -11.86 3.43
CA SER A 214 8.18 -13.20 4.04
C SER A 214 7.80 -14.28 3.02
N SER A 215 6.83 -14.02 2.15
CA SER A 215 6.44 -14.97 1.10
C SER A 215 7.53 -15.17 0.05
N ALA A 216 8.19 -14.09 -0.37
CA ALA A 216 9.31 -14.19 -1.32
C ALA A 216 10.49 -14.98 -0.73
N VAL A 217 10.81 -14.75 0.54
CA VAL A 217 11.89 -15.46 1.24
C VAL A 217 11.54 -16.94 1.45
N ALA A 218 10.31 -17.24 1.85
CA ALA A 218 9.84 -18.62 1.99
C ALA A 218 9.91 -19.37 0.65
N GLN A 219 9.48 -18.74 -0.44
CA GLN A 219 9.58 -19.31 -1.79
C GLN A 219 11.03 -19.58 -2.18
N ALA A 220 11.92 -18.59 -2.03
CA ALA A 220 13.34 -18.75 -2.36
C ALA A 220 14.03 -19.85 -1.54
N ALA A 221 13.66 -20.00 -0.26
CA ALA A 221 14.14 -21.08 0.59
C ALA A 221 13.69 -22.47 0.11
N MET A 222 12.47 -22.59 -0.42
CA MET A 222 11.97 -23.83 -1.03
C MET A 222 12.68 -24.11 -2.35
N ASP A 223 12.78 -23.11 -3.23
CA ASP A 223 13.37 -23.24 -4.57
C ASP A 223 14.86 -23.60 -4.51
N SER A 224 15.59 -23.06 -3.53
CA SER A 224 17.01 -23.37 -3.29
C SER A 224 17.24 -24.66 -2.49
N GLY A 225 16.17 -25.35 -2.07
CA GLY A 225 16.26 -26.64 -1.38
C GLY A 225 16.69 -26.59 0.09
N VAL A 226 16.70 -25.41 0.72
CA VAL A 226 17.08 -25.25 2.14
C VAL A 226 15.89 -25.36 3.10
N ALA A 227 14.66 -25.34 2.59
CA ALA A 227 13.43 -25.51 3.37
C ALA A 227 13.21 -26.95 3.85
N GLN A 228 13.04 -27.14 5.17
CA GLN A 228 12.70 -28.45 5.76
C GLN A 228 11.19 -28.69 5.89
N LYS A 229 10.38 -27.64 5.75
CA LYS A 229 8.93 -27.70 5.79
C LYS A 229 8.34 -26.84 4.65
N PRO A 230 8.31 -27.35 3.41
CA PRO A 230 7.73 -26.63 2.29
C PRO A 230 6.26 -26.26 2.52
N ILE A 231 5.84 -25.14 1.94
CA ILE A 231 4.46 -24.66 1.93
C ILE A 231 3.82 -25.10 0.62
N GLU A 232 2.76 -25.90 0.71
CA GLU A 232 2.07 -26.44 -0.47
C GLU A 232 1.18 -25.38 -1.17
N ASP A 233 0.49 -24.56 -0.37
CA ASP A 233 -0.39 -23.49 -0.86
C ASP A 233 0.14 -22.12 -0.43
N MET A 234 0.86 -21.48 -1.36
CA MET A 234 1.45 -20.16 -1.15
C MET A 234 0.41 -19.05 -1.05
N ASP A 235 -0.78 -19.20 -1.64
CA ASP A 235 -1.85 -18.21 -1.56
C ASP A 235 -2.54 -18.25 -0.19
N ALA A 236 -2.76 -19.44 0.35
CA ALA A 236 -3.21 -19.63 1.73
C ALA A 236 -2.17 -19.07 2.72
N TYR A 237 -0.88 -19.31 2.47
CA TYR A 237 0.20 -18.76 3.32
C TYR A 237 0.22 -17.23 3.31
N ARG A 238 0.16 -16.59 2.14
CA ARG A 238 0.06 -15.12 2.00
C ARG A 238 -1.14 -14.57 2.77
N THR A 239 -2.30 -15.22 2.63
CA THR A 239 -3.52 -14.86 3.36
C THR A 239 -3.32 -14.97 4.88
N SER A 240 -2.66 -16.03 5.34
CA SER A 240 -2.37 -16.24 6.76
C SER A 240 -1.43 -15.16 7.33
N LEU A 241 -0.49 -14.67 6.52
CA LEU A 241 0.38 -13.55 6.90
C LEU A 241 -0.47 -12.27 7.02
N LYS A 242 -1.27 -11.91 6.02
CA LYS A 242 -2.17 -10.72 6.09
C LYS A 242 -3.01 -10.69 7.37
N ALA A 243 -3.57 -11.84 7.76
CA ALA A 243 -4.41 -11.98 8.94
C ALA A 243 -3.68 -11.69 10.27
N ARG A 244 -2.35 -11.87 10.34
CA ARG A 244 -1.56 -11.68 11.57
C ARG A 244 -1.31 -10.21 11.92
N LEU A 245 -1.34 -9.29 10.95
CA LEU A 245 -1.13 -7.85 11.21
C LEU A 245 -2.39 -7.17 11.72
N ASN A 246 -3.55 -7.62 11.28
CA ASN A 246 -4.83 -7.07 11.73
C ASN A 246 -5.89 -8.19 11.73
N PRO A 247 -6.40 -8.59 12.91
CA PRO A 247 -7.47 -9.58 13.03
C PRO A 247 -8.72 -9.21 12.21
N THR A 248 -8.94 -7.92 12.00
CA THR A 248 -10.03 -7.36 11.17
C THR A 248 -9.93 -7.87 9.73
N THR A 249 -8.71 -8.00 9.20
CA THR A 249 -8.46 -8.47 7.83
C THR A 249 -8.96 -9.89 7.63
N SER A 250 -8.84 -10.78 8.61
CA SER A 250 -9.31 -12.17 8.49
C SER A 250 -10.84 -12.28 8.39
N VAL A 251 -11.56 -11.50 9.20
CA VAL A 251 -13.03 -11.44 9.19
C VAL A 251 -13.52 -10.81 7.89
N LEU A 252 -12.92 -9.68 7.49
CA LEU A 252 -13.29 -8.99 6.25
C LEU A 252 -12.95 -9.83 5.00
N THR A 253 -11.82 -10.56 4.99
CA THR A 253 -11.44 -11.42 3.86
C THR A 253 -12.50 -12.49 3.60
N ASN A 254 -13.02 -13.15 4.65
CA ASN A 254 -14.09 -14.14 4.50
C ASN A 254 -15.40 -13.51 4.00
N VAL A 255 -15.72 -12.30 4.45
CA VAL A 255 -16.90 -11.55 3.98
C VAL A 255 -16.75 -11.17 2.50
N PHE A 256 -15.58 -10.66 2.10
CA PHE A 256 -15.28 -10.31 0.71
C PHE A 256 -15.30 -11.51 -0.23
N ALA A 257 -14.76 -12.66 0.20
CA ALA A 257 -14.83 -13.90 -0.58
C ALA A 257 -16.28 -14.33 -0.83
N LYS A 258 -17.14 -14.26 0.18
CA LYS A 258 -18.59 -14.54 0.01
C LYS A 258 -19.29 -13.52 -0.89
N ALA A 259 -18.97 -12.24 -0.74
CA ALA A 259 -19.54 -11.19 -1.60
C ALA A 259 -19.19 -11.42 -3.09
N LYS A 260 -17.98 -11.87 -3.39
CA LYS A 260 -17.58 -12.25 -4.77
C LYS A 260 -18.36 -13.44 -5.34
N THR A 261 -18.73 -14.41 -4.50
CA THR A 261 -19.47 -15.60 -4.96
C THR A 261 -20.95 -15.34 -5.24
N ASP A 262 -21.54 -14.33 -4.59
CA ASP A 262 -22.94 -13.94 -4.78
C ASP A 262 -23.05 -12.41 -4.87
N PRO A 263 -22.60 -11.80 -5.98
CA PRO A 263 -22.54 -10.35 -6.11
C PRO A 263 -23.94 -9.72 -6.04
N LYS A 264 -24.12 -8.73 -5.17
CA LYS A 264 -25.42 -8.05 -4.94
C LYS A 264 -25.47 -6.64 -5.49
N ARG A 265 -26.69 -6.15 -5.72
CA ARG A 265 -26.95 -4.75 -6.08
C ARG A 265 -27.10 -3.94 -4.79
N VAL A 266 -26.19 -3.01 -4.53
CA VAL A 266 -26.16 -2.24 -3.27
C VAL A 266 -26.42 -0.76 -3.55
N VAL A 267 -27.44 -0.21 -2.91
CA VAL A 267 -27.82 1.20 -3.03
C VAL A 267 -26.94 2.05 -2.11
N PHE A 268 -26.17 2.95 -2.70
CA PHE A 268 -25.35 3.94 -1.99
C PHE A 268 -26.12 5.26 -1.96
N ALA A 269 -26.72 5.57 -0.82
CA ALA A 269 -27.67 6.67 -0.71
C ALA A 269 -27.03 8.06 -0.93
N GLU A 270 -25.72 8.20 -0.79
CA GLU A 270 -25.05 9.51 -0.67
C GLU A 270 -23.90 9.66 -1.67
N ALA A 271 -24.14 9.32 -2.94
CA ALA A 271 -23.08 9.21 -3.95
C ALA A 271 -22.36 10.52 -4.31
N GLU A 272 -22.87 11.68 -3.85
CA GLU A 272 -22.14 12.95 -3.93
C GLU A 272 -21.09 13.10 -2.80
N ASN A 273 -21.03 12.21 -1.81
CA ASN A 273 -19.99 12.20 -0.79
C ASN A 273 -18.79 11.38 -1.28
N GLU A 274 -17.58 11.95 -1.20
CA GLU A 274 -16.37 11.32 -1.73
C GLU A 274 -16.07 9.96 -1.10
N VAL A 275 -16.20 9.82 0.22
CA VAL A 275 -15.95 8.56 0.95
C VAL A 275 -16.92 7.47 0.49
N VAL A 276 -18.19 7.83 0.33
CA VAL A 276 -19.24 6.89 -0.14
C VAL A 276 -18.99 6.49 -1.59
N LEU A 277 -18.60 7.45 -2.44
CA LEU A 277 -18.33 7.20 -3.85
C LEU A 277 -17.08 6.32 -4.05
N ARG A 278 -16.00 6.57 -3.30
CA ARG A 278 -14.81 5.69 -3.27
C ARG A 278 -15.16 4.27 -2.87
N ALA A 279 -15.99 4.09 -1.83
CA ALA A 279 -16.46 2.77 -1.41
C ALA A 279 -17.26 2.06 -2.52
N ALA A 280 -18.10 2.78 -3.25
CA ALA A 280 -18.87 2.23 -4.37
C ALA A 280 -17.97 1.83 -5.56
N ILE A 281 -16.94 2.62 -5.87
CA ILE A 281 -15.94 2.30 -6.91
C ILE A 281 -15.23 1.00 -6.53
N GLN A 282 -14.67 0.92 -5.31
CA GLN A 282 -14.00 -0.30 -4.83
C GLN A 282 -14.93 -1.52 -4.82
N PHE A 283 -16.20 -1.34 -4.45
CA PHE A 283 -17.20 -2.41 -4.46
C PHE A 283 -17.40 -3.00 -5.85
N LYS A 284 -17.41 -2.17 -6.89
CA LYS A 284 -17.48 -2.59 -8.30
C LYS A 284 -16.16 -3.19 -8.78
N ASP A 285 -15.04 -2.50 -8.58
CA ASP A 285 -13.73 -2.88 -9.10
C ASP A 285 -13.23 -4.22 -8.53
N PHE A 286 -13.52 -4.48 -7.26
CA PHE A 286 -13.20 -5.77 -6.64
C PHE A 286 -14.22 -6.88 -6.92
N GLY A 287 -15.27 -6.61 -7.71
CA GLY A 287 -16.27 -7.60 -8.10
C GLY A 287 -17.18 -8.07 -6.97
N TYR A 288 -17.42 -7.22 -5.96
CA TYR A 288 -18.33 -7.54 -4.85
C TYR A 288 -19.81 -7.36 -5.23
N GLY A 289 -20.10 -6.61 -6.29
CA GLY A 289 -21.46 -6.39 -6.78
C GLY A 289 -21.63 -5.16 -7.65
N THR A 290 -22.88 -4.76 -7.83
CA THR A 290 -23.25 -3.58 -8.62
C THR A 290 -23.63 -2.41 -7.70
N PRO A 291 -22.89 -1.30 -7.69
CA PRO A 291 -23.29 -0.11 -6.95
C PRO A 291 -24.43 0.61 -7.68
N VAL A 292 -25.50 0.93 -6.94
CA VAL A 292 -26.62 1.77 -7.38
C VAL A 292 -26.49 3.12 -6.67
N LEU A 293 -26.07 4.14 -7.40
CA LEU A 293 -25.69 5.44 -6.83
C LEU A 293 -26.90 6.39 -6.75
N VAL A 294 -27.14 6.99 -5.59
CA VAL A 294 -28.20 8.01 -5.43
C VAL A 294 -27.59 9.38 -5.27
N GLY A 295 -27.93 10.30 -6.18
CA GLY A 295 -27.42 11.67 -6.21
C GLY A 295 -27.81 12.43 -7.48
N ARG A 296 -27.43 13.70 -7.58
CA ARG A 296 -27.59 14.48 -8.82
C ARG A 296 -26.67 13.92 -9.88
N THR A 297 -27.24 13.56 -11.03
CA THR A 297 -26.54 12.85 -12.12
C THR A 297 -25.21 13.49 -12.47
N GLN A 298 -25.19 14.79 -12.78
CA GLN A 298 -23.95 15.48 -13.15
C GLN A 298 -22.94 15.53 -12.00
N GLY A 299 -23.39 15.87 -10.79
CA GLY A 299 -22.50 15.96 -9.62
C GLY A 299 -21.85 14.63 -9.23
N VAL A 300 -22.51 13.50 -9.49
CA VAL A 300 -21.93 12.16 -9.30
C VAL A 300 -20.93 11.84 -10.41
N LEU A 301 -21.26 12.13 -11.68
CA LEU A 301 -20.36 11.89 -12.82
C LEU A 301 -19.07 12.71 -12.74
N ASP A 302 -19.18 13.99 -12.35
CA ASP A 302 -18.02 14.87 -12.17
C ASP A 302 -17.07 14.29 -11.11
N LYS A 303 -17.61 13.87 -9.96
CA LYS A 303 -16.81 13.25 -8.89
C LYS A 303 -16.22 11.90 -9.28
N LEU A 304 -16.93 11.07 -10.04
CA LEU A 304 -16.35 9.83 -10.57
C LEU A 304 -15.13 10.12 -11.46
N THR A 305 -15.22 11.17 -12.28
CA THR A 305 -14.12 11.62 -13.15
C THR A 305 -12.94 12.14 -12.31
N GLU A 306 -13.20 12.97 -11.30
CA GLU A 306 -12.19 13.47 -10.36
C GLU A 306 -11.47 12.33 -9.61
N LEU A 307 -12.18 11.25 -9.31
CA LEU A 307 -11.65 10.05 -8.65
C LEU A 307 -10.93 9.08 -9.60
N GLY A 308 -10.78 9.44 -10.88
CA GLY A 308 -9.99 8.67 -11.85
C GLY A 308 -10.73 7.50 -12.52
N VAL A 309 -12.08 7.48 -12.48
CA VAL A 309 -12.88 6.48 -13.18
C VAL A 309 -12.85 6.76 -14.68
N SER A 310 -12.41 5.79 -15.48
CA SER A 310 -12.26 5.91 -16.94
C SER A 310 -13.58 5.97 -17.70
N ASP A 311 -14.60 5.26 -17.24
CA ASP A 311 -15.96 5.31 -17.79
C ASP A 311 -17.00 5.57 -16.67
N PRO A 312 -17.22 6.84 -16.29
CA PRO A 312 -18.25 7.22 -15.32
C PRO A 312 -19.67 6.85 -15.77
N SER A 313 -19.92 6.75 -17.08
CA SER A 313 -21.24 6.43 -17.63
C SER A 313 -21.65 4.97 -17.40
N SER A 314 -20.67 4.10 -17.11
CA SER A 314 -20.91 2.69 -16.73
C SER A 314 -21.54 2.50 -15.34
N TYR A 315 -21.78 3.57 -14.58
CA TYR A 315 -22.38 3.51 -13.26
C TYR A 315 -23.89 3.77 -13.32
N GLU A 316 -24.66 2.96 -12.58
CA GLU A 316 -26.10 3.17 -12.44
C GLU A 316 -26.35 4.31 -11.44
N ILE A 317 -26.95 5.40 -11.91
CA ILE A 317 -27.22 6.60 -11.10
C ILE A 317 -28.73 6.90 -11.10
N HIS A 318 -29.31 6.99 -9.90
CA HIS A 318 -30.69 7.43 -9.69
C HIS A 318 -30.74 8.82 -9.09
N ASN A 319 -31.44 9.72 -9.78
CA ASN A 319 -31.65 11.10 -9.36
C ASN A 319 -33.13 11.33 -9.09
N SER A 320 -33.49 11.62 -7.85
CA SER A 320 -34.90 11.78 -7.43
C SER A 320 -35.63 12.87 -8.22
N ALA A 321 -34.94 13.90 -8.70
CA ALA A 321 -35.54 15.01 -9.44
C ALA A 321 -36.06 14.61 -10.83
N VAL A 322 -35.51 13.56 -11.43
CA VAL A 322 -35.80 13.16 -12.82
C VAL A 322 -36.09 11.66 -12.97
N SER A 323 -36.13 10.90 -11.87
CA SER A 323 -36.29 9.46 -11.93
C SER A 323 -37.70 9.07 -12.41
N PRO A 324 -37.82 8.20 -13.43
CA PRO A 324 -39.11 7.72 -13.92
C PRO A 324 -39.83 6.82 -12.90
N LEU A 325 -39.13 6.38 -11.85
CA LEU A 325 -39.68 5.53 -10.79
C LEU A 325 -40.49 6.33 -9.76
N VAL A 326 -40.37 7.66 -9.73
CA VAL A 326 -41.03 8.51 -8.72
C VAL A 326 -42.54 8.28 -8.62
N PRO A 327 -43.32 8.16 -9.72
CA PRO A 327 -44.75 7.89 -9.63
C PRO A 327 -45.07 6.58 -8.89
N GLU A 328 -44.39 5.48 -9.22
CA GLU A 328 -44.56 4.17 -8.58
C GLU A 328 -44.12 4.22 -7.10
N MET A 329 -43.00 4.88 -6.82
CA MET A 329 -42.50 5.13 -5.48
C MET A 329 -43.50 5.88 -4.59
N VAL A 330 -44.15 6.91 -5.15
CA VAL A 330 -45.18 7.68 -4.45
C VAL A 330 -46.40 6.83 -4.18
N GLU A 331 -46.89 6.08 -5.18
CA GLU A 331 -48.04 5.20 -5.02
C GLU A 331 -47.78 4.14 -3.94
N TYR A 332 -46.61 3.48 -3.99
CA TYR A 332 -46.19 2.47 -3.03
C TYR A 332 -46.19 3.03 -1.59
N LEU A 333 -45.50 4.15 -1.37
CA LEU A 333 -45.38 4.74 -0.03
C LEU A 333 -46.70 5.34 0.46
N TYR A 334 -47.51 5.91 -0.44
CA TYR A 334 -48.80 6.49 -0.10
C TYR A 334 -49.79 5.43 0.38
N LYS A 335 -49.85 4.25 -0.26
CA LYS A 335 -50.68 3.13 0.18
C LYS A 335 -50.43 2.74 1.64
N GLN A 336 -49.18 2.87 2.10
CA GLN A 336 -48.76 2.58 3.47
C GLN A 336 -49.06 3.72 4.45
N LEU A 337 -48.88 4.97 4.03
CA LEU A 337 -48.95 6.14 4.91
C LEU A 337 -50.32 6.83 4.94
N GLN A 338 -51.20 6.61 3.95
CA GLN A 338 -52.52 7.25 3.88
C GLN A 338 -53.37 7.01 5.14
N ARG A 339 -53.29 5.81 5.73
CA ARG A 339 -54.02 5.44 6.96
C ARG A 339 -53.45 6.11 8.22
N ARG A 340 -52.29 6.77 8.10
CA ARG A 340 -51.63 7.53 9.16
C ARG A 340 -51.78 9.05 8.96
N GLY A 341 -52.67 9.49 8.07
CA GLY A 341 -53.02 10.89 7.86
C GLY A 341 -52.11 11.66 6.90
N TYR A 342 -51.23 10.99 6.16
CA TYR A 342 -50.41 11.63 5.14
C TYR A 342 -51.22 11.94 3.88
N LEU A 343 -51.02 13.12 3.29
CA LEU A 343 -51.55 13.45 1.97
C LEU A 343 -50.59 12.98 0.88
N GLU A 344 -51.10 12.66 -0.31
CA GLU A 344 -50.30 12.22 -1.45
C GLU A 344 -49.21 13.25 -1.83
N ARG A 345 -49.54 14.54 -1.78
CA ARG A 345 -48.58 15.63 -2.02
C ARG A 345 -47.41 15.63 -1.03
N ASP A 346 -47.65 15.25 0.23
CA ASP A 346 -46.62 15.21 1.26
C ASP A 346 -45.69 14.02 1.03
N VAL A 347 -46.25 12.88 0.61
CA VAL A 347 -45.49 11.70 0.18
C VAL A 347 -44.65 12.02 -1.05
N LYS A 348 -45.23 12.68 -2.06
CA LYS A 348 -44.49 13.12 -3.24
C LYS A 348 -43.30 14.01 -2.89
N ARG A 349 -43.50 15.00 -2.01
CA ARG A 349 -42.39 15.83 -1.52
C ARG A 349 -41.32 14.98 -0.83
N MET A 350 -41.72 14.04 0.02
CA MET A 350 -40.82 13.14 0.74
C MET A 350 -39.97 12.29 -0.21
N VAL A 351 -40.59 11.66 -1.21
CA VAL A 351 -39.89 10.85 -2.23
C VAL A 351 -38.86 11.68 -3.00
N ASN A 352 -39.18 12.94 -3.32
CA ASN A 352 -38.29 13.80 -4.11
C ASN A 352 -37.14 14.42 -3.28
N GLN A 353 -37.39 14.74 -2.00
CA GLN A 353 -36.47 15.52 -1.18
C GLN A 353 -35.69 14.69 -0.15
N ASP A 354 -36.29 13.62 0.39
CA ASP A 354 -35.66 12.79 1.41
C ASP A 354 -34.92 11.62 0.75
N ARG A 355 -33.62 11.83 0.57
CA ARG A 355 -32.71 10.88 -0.09
C ARG A 355 -32.74 9.46 0.50
N ASN A 356 -32.84 9.31 1.81
CA ASN A 356 -32.96 7.98 2.44
C ASN A 356 -34.30 7.31 2.17
N VAL A 357 -35.38 8.09 2.03
CA VAL A 357 -36.69 7.58 1.64
C VAL A 357 -36.63 7.09 0.19
N PHE A 358 -36.10 7.91 -0.70
CA PHE A 358 -35.87 7.55 -2.10
C PHE A 358 -35.00 6.28 -2.25
N ALA A 359 -33.86 6.24 -1.57
CA ALA A 359 -32.94 5.10 -1.60
C ALA A 359 -33.56 3.82 -0.99
N SER A 360 -34.36 3.96 0.07
CA SER A 360 -35.11 2.83 0.64
C SER A 360 -36.20 2.32 -0.30
N LEU A 361 -36.82 3.20 -1.08
CA LEU A 361 -37.84 2.83 -2.07
C LEU A 361 -37.23 2.07 -3.25
N LEU A 362 -36.00 2.39 -3.66
CA LEU A 362 -35.27 1.57 -4.64
C LEU A 362 -35.13 0.13 -4.15
N VAL A 363 -34.79 -0.08 -2.87
CA VAL A 363 -34.72 -1.44 -2.29
C VAL A 363 -36.11 -2.09 -2.20
N ALA A 364 -37.12 -1.35 -1.71
CA ALA A 364 -38.47 -1.87 -1.54
C ALA A 364 -39.13 -2.33 -2.86
N LEU A 365 -38.79 -1.66 -3.97
CA LEU A 365 -39.28 -1.96 -5.32
C LEU A 365 -38.37 -2.90 -6.11
N GLY A 366 -37.30 -3.45 -5.50
CA GLY A 366 -36.43 -4.44 -6.14
C GLY A 366 -35.35 -3.89 -7.07
N HIS A 367 -35.09 -2.57 -7.04
CA HIS A 367 -33.97 -1.95 -7.77
C HIS A 367 -32.62 -2.09 -7.04
N GLY A 368 -32.60 -2.59 -5.80
CA GLY A 368 -31.40 -2.98 -5.07
C GLY A 368 -31.69 -3.98 -3.94
N ASP A 369 -30.68 -4.73 -3.53
CA ASP A 369 -30.75 -5.80 -2.51
C ASP A 369 -30.43 -5.30 -1.10
N ALA A 370 -29.62 -4.25 -1.00
CA ALA A 370 -29.19 -3.66 0.26
C ALA A 370 -29.03 -2.13 0.14
N LEU A 371 -29.02 -1.45 1.29
CA LEU A 371 -28.88 0.02 1.38
C LEU A 371 -27.70 0.37 2.31
N ILE A 372 -26.84 1.27 1.84
CA ILE A 372 -25.78 1.91 2.64
C ILE A 372 -26.08 3.41 2.75
N THR A 373 -26.14 3.91 3.98
CA THR A 373 -26.39 5.32 4.32
C THR A 373 -25.88 5.65 5.72
N GLY A 374 -25.66 6.92 6.02
CA GLY A 374 -25.40 7.42 7.38
C GLY A 374 -24.22 8.37 7.53
N MET A 375 -23.59 8.79 6.43
CA MET A 375 -22.43 9.69 6.42
C MET A 375 -22.80 11.15 6.63
N THR A 376 -23.97 11.61 6.17
CA THR A 376 -24.37 13.03 6.32
C THR A 376 -25.51 13.27 7.31
N ARG A 377 -26.04 12.21 7.95
CA ARG A 377 -27.14 12.30 8.93
C ARG A 377 -26.86 11.39 10.12
N THR A 378 -27.39 11.77 11.29
CA THR A 378 -27.31 10.94 12.49
C THR A 378 -28.02 9.60 12.29
N PHE A 379 -27.54 8.55 12.97
CA PHE A 379 -28.13 7.22 12.89
C PHE A 379 -29.64 7.23 13.16
N ALA A 380 -30.08 7.94 14.20
CA ALA A 380 -31.50 8.02 14.58
C ALA A 380 -32.37 8.61 13.45
N GLN A 381 -31.90 9.65 12.77
CA GLN A 381 -32.63 10.26 11.66
C GLN A 381 -32.67 9.31 10.45
N SER A 382 -31.54 8.72 10.08
CA SER A 382 -31.45 7.76 8.97
C SER A 382 -32.35 6.55 9.21
N MET A 383 -32.33 5.98 10.42
CA MET A 383 -33.18 4.83 10.77
C MET A 383 -34.68 5.17 10.73
N LYS A 384 -35.07 6.39 11.17
CA LYS A 384 -36.46 6.85 11.10
C LYS A 384 -36.96 6.95 9.66
N GLU A 385 -36.13 7.44 8.74
CA GLU A 385 -36.44 7.55 7.32
C GLU A 385 -36.51 6.16 6.66
N VAL A 386 -35.56 5.28 6.96
CA VAL A 386 -35.53 3.89 6.45
C VAL A 386 -36.76 3.10 6.93
N ARG A 387 -37.08 3.12 8.23
CA ARG A 387 -38.23 2.39 8.81
C ARG A 387 -39.59 2.87 8.29
N ARG A 388 -39.64 4.07 7.73
CA ARG A 388 -40.87 4.59 7.12
C ARG A 388 -41.22 3.83 5.84
N VAL A 389 -40.22 3.32 5.13
CA VAL A 389 -40.35 2.62 3.85
C VAL A 389 -40.18 1.11 4.02
N LEU A 390 -39.09 0.69 4.67
CA LEU A 390 -38.74 -0.71 4.86
C LEU A 390 -39.28 -1.19 6.20
N HIS A 391 -40.27 -2.07 6.13
CA HIS A 391 -40.87 -2.71 7.29
C HIS A 391 -40.15 -4.02 7.64
N PRO A 392 -40.18 -4.44 8.91
CA PRO A 392 -39.68 -5.75 9.30
C PRO A 392 -40.37 -6.88 8.53
N LYS A 393 -39.65 -7.97 8.28
CA LYS A 393 -40.27 -9.20 7.76
C LYS A 393 -41.30 -9.71 8.77
N PRO A 394 -42.44 -10.28 8.34
CA PRO A 394 -43.42 -10.85 9.25
C PRO A 394 -42.77 -11.82 10.25
N GLY A 395 -43.07 -11.64 11.54
CA GLY A 395 -42.51 -12.47 12.62
C GLY A 395 -41.04 -12.21 12.98
N HIS A 396 -40.38 -11.21 12.40
CA HIS A 396 -38.97 -10.91 12.66
C HIS A 396 -38.78 -9.53 13.30
N LEU A 397 -37.85 -9.44 14.26
CA LEU A 397 -37.44 -8.18 14.88
C LEU A 397 -36.24 -7.60 14.12
N PRO A 398 -36.29 -6.34 13.66
CA PRO A 398 -35.11 -5.69 13.09
C PRO A 398 -34.11 -5.42 14.21
N PHE A 399 -32.82 -5.66 13.98
CA PHE A 399 -31.76 -5.42 14.97
C PHE A 399 -30.52 -4.82 14.27
N GLY A 400 -29.71 -4.09 15.04
CA GLY A 400 -28.41 -3.61 14.58
C GLY A 400 -27.31 -4.60 14.92
N ILE A 401 -26.18 -4.57 14.21
CA ILE A 401 -24.99 -5.34 14.60
C ILE A 401 -23.80 -4.39 14.57
N HIS A 402 -23.02 -4.37 15.65
CA HIS A 402 -21.70 -3.74 15.66
C HIS A 402 -20.63 -4.81 15.66
N LEU A 403 -19.70 -4.69 14.73
CA LEU A 403 -18.51 -5.53 14.69
C LEU A 403 -17.39 -4.81 15.44
N MET A 404 -17.03 -5.32 16.61
CA MET A 404 -15.85 -4.86 17.34
C MET A 404 -14.69 -5.82 17.08
N VAL A 405 -13.60 -5.30 16.52
CA VAL A 405 -12.40 -6.09 16.30
C VAL A 405 -11.29 -5.65 17.24
N ALA A 406 -10.91 -6.55 18.14
CA ALA A 406 -9.80 -6.40 19.05
C ALA A 406 -8.58 -7.19 18.55
N LYS A 407 -7.41 -6.93 19.13
CA LYS A 407 -6.11 -7.52 18.71
C LYS A 407 -6.11 -9.07 18.64
N ASN A 408 -6.92 -9.74 19.45
CA ASN A 408 -6.93 -11.21 19.54
C ASN A 408 -8.32 -11.83 19.35
N TYR A 409 -9.37 -11.03 19.18
CA TYR A 409 -10.74 -11.55 19.09
C TYR A 409 -11.68 -10.57 18.39
N THR A 410 -12.78 -11.11 17.87
CA THR A 410 -13.84 -10.36 17.19
C THR A 410 -15.14 -10.59 17.94
N VAL A 411 -15.87 -9.52 18.25
CA VAL A 411 -17.17 -9.57 18.93
C VAL A 411 -18.22 -8.95 18.03
N PHE A 412 -19.32 -9.67 17.82
CA PHE A 412 -20.54 -9.14 17.22
C PHE A 412 -21.49 -8.74 18.35
N LEU A 413 -21.79 -7.45 18.46
CA LEU A 413 -22.73 -6.91 19.43
C LEU A 413 -24.06 -6.67 18.71
N ALA A 414 -25.06 -7.48 19.01
CA ALA A 414 -26.39 -7.35 18.43
C ALA A 414 -27.24 -6.33 19.19
N ASP A 415 -28.11 -5.67 18.44
CA ASP A 415 -29.18 -4.78 18.87
C ASP A 415 -28.77 -3.59 19.74
N THR A 416 -27.61 -3.02 19.44
CA THR A 416 -27.04 -1.92 20.21
C THR A 416 -27.65 -0.55 19.86
N THR A 417 -28.47 -0.45 18.81
CA THR A 417 -28.95 0.85 18.28
C THR A 417 -30.38 0.83 17.72
N VAL A 418 -31.03 -0.33 17.63
CA VAL A 418 -32.28 -0.48 16.85
C VAL A 418 -33.50 -0.68 17.76
N ASN A 419 -33.37 -1.51 18.80
CA ASN A 419 -34.38 -1.64 19.85
C ASN A 419 -33.83 -1.11 21.18
N GLU A 420 -34.64 -0.34 21.89
CA GLU A 420 -34.29 0.23 23.20
C GLU A 420 -34.17 -0.86 24.29
N ARG A 421 -34.91 -1.97 24.11
CA ARG A 421 -34.91 -3.13 25.00
C ARG A 421 -34.85 -4.40 24.17
N PRO A 422 -33.64 -4.87 23.81
CA PRO A 422 -33.46 -6.15 23.15
C PRO A 422 -34.00 -7.28 24.05
N SER A 423 -34.76 -8.22 23.48
CA SER A 423 -35.30 -9.39 24.20
C SER A 423 -34.49 -10.65 23.97
#